data_AF-A0A7J2LUQ7-F1
#
_entry.id   AF-A0A7J2LUQ7-F1
#
_cell.length_a   1.000
_cell.length_b   1.000
_cell.length_c   1.000
_cell.angle_alpha   90.00
_cell.angle_beta   90.00
_cell.angle_gamma   90.00
#
_symmetry.space_group_name_H-M   'P 1'
#
loop_
_entity.id
_entity.type
_entity.pdbx_description
1 polymer ?
#
loop_
_entity_poly.entity_id
_entity_poly.type
_entity_poly.pdbx_seq_one_letter_code
_entity_poly.pdbx_strand_id
1 'polypeptide(L)'
;GQIDELIVHEPPNVHWSDIIGLEEAKKSIKRAIVYPSLRPDLFPLGWPRGILLFGPPGCGKTLLAAAVANEVKATFISVDAASIMSKWLGEAEKNVAKVFKVAREKAPSIIFIDEVDSLMGTHRLEVGGEMRVRNQFLKEMDSVMDKKRKIHVYVIGSTNKPWTLDEPFIRRFQKRIYVPPPGFNERIGIFKLYTKDLWLSSDVDLKELARLTEGFSGSDIFDVCQSVQLKVSSELFESGKLDGSSAPRKITMRDFLEVLENRKPSISDASLEAYEKWFNRFKAL
;
A
#
# COMPACT_ATOMS: atom_id res chain seq x y z
N GLY A 1 -26.18 -0.33 -6.15
CA GLY A 1 -26.15 -1.78 -6.43
C GLY A 1 -24.88 -2.38 -5.88
N GLN A 2 -24.81 -3.70 -5.64
CA GLN A 2 -23.72 -4.42 -4.92
C GLN A 2 -22.26 -4.13 -5.33
N ILE A 3 -21.99 -3.38 -6.40
CA ILE A 3 -20.65 -2.93 -6.79
C ILE A 3 -20.29 -1.56 -6.24
N ASP A 4 -21.27 -0.75 -5.84
CA ASP A 4 -21.02 0.51 -5.13
C ASP A 4 -20.33 0.26 -3.77
N GLU A 5 -20.45 -0.94 -3.21
CA GLU A 5 -19.71 -1.39 -2.01
C GLU A 5 -18.25 -1.76 -2.30
N LEU A 6 -17.91 -2.13 -3.54
CA LEU A 6 -16.53 -2.42 -3.99
C LEU A 6 -15.82 -1.16 -4.49
N ILE A 7 -16.55 -0.06 -4.68
CA ILE A 7 -15.99 1.20 -5.15
C ILE A 7 -15.94 2.16 -3.97
N VAL A 8 -14.79 2.23 -3.31
CA VAL A 8 -14.54 3.33 -2.38
C VAL A 8 -14.60 4.63 -3.18
N HIS A 9 -15.61 5.47 -2.92
CA HIS A 9 -15.92 6.60 -3.78
C HIS A 9 -15.12 7.88 -3.51
N GLU A 10 -14.18 7.87 -2.58
CA GLU A 10 -13.24 8.96 -2.37
C GLU A 10 -11.84 8.39 -2.10
N PRO A 11 -10.76 8.92 -2.70
CA PRO A 11 -9.41 8.61 -2.25
C PRO A 11 -9.35 8.91 -0.74
N PRO A 12 -8.82 8.01 0.10
CA PRO A 12 -8.59 8.36 1.50
C PRO A 12 -7.79 9.67 1.51
N ASN A 13 -8.17 10.62 2.37
CA ASN A 13 -7.58 11.96 2.42
C ASN A 13 -6.12 11.88 2.89
N VAL A 14 -5.24 11.51 1.97
CA VAL A 14 -3.82 11.23 2.15
C VAL A 14 -3.07 12.04 1.09
N HIS A 15 -2.14 12.86 1.54
CA HIS A 15 -1.26 13.67 0.70
C HIS A 15 0.17 13.16 0.78
N TRP A 16 1.03 13.62 -0.14
CA TRP A 16 2.46 13.30 -0.11
C TRP A 16 3.16 13.72 1.20
N SER A 17 2.64 14.76 1.86
CA SER A 17 3.11 15.24 3.16
C SER A 17 2.86 14.27 4.31
N ASP A 18 1.86 13.39 4.16
CA ASP A 18 1.48 12.43 5.20
C ASP A 18 2.33 11.15 5.13
N ILE A 19 3.13 11.01 4.07
CA ILE A 19 4.00 9.85 3.83
C ILE A 19 5.44 10.24 4.17
N ILE A 20 5.96 9.67 5.25
CA ILE A 20 7.36 9.85 5.68
C ILE A 20 8.30 9.05 4.77
N GLY A 21 9.32 9.70 4.19
CA GLY A 21 10.33 9.07 3.35
C GLY A 21 9.83 8.66 1.96
N LEU A 22 10.41 7.59 1.41
CA LEU A 22 10.04 7.00 0.10
C LEU A 22 10.21 7.94 -1.11
N GLU A 23 11.19 8.86 -1.06
CA GLU A 23 11.36 9.90 -2.09
C GLU A 23 11.58 9.35 -3.51
N GLU A 24 12.34 8.27 -3.66
CA GLU A 24 12.53 7.64 -4.98
C GLU A 24 11.27 6.94 -5.50
N ALA A 25 10.44 6.38 -4.61
CA ALA A 25 9.13 5.83 -4.97
C ALA A 25 8.16 6.95 -5.37
N LYS A 26 8.05 8.02 -4.56
CA LYS A 26 7.26 9.22 -4.87
C LYS A 26 7.65 9.82 -6.22
N LYS A 27 8.95 10.00 -6.47
CA LYS A 27 9.49 10.51 -7.74
C LYS A 27 9.18 9.59 -8.92
N SER A 28 9.27 8.28 -8.73
CA SER A 28 8.92 7.29 -9.74
C SER A 28 7.43 7.33 -10.09
N ILE A 29 6.55 7.46 -9.10
CA ILE A 29 5.11 7.61 -9.28
C ILE A 29 4.79 8.94 -9.96
N LYS A 30 5.41 10.05 -9.54
CA LYS A 30 5.24 11.37 -10.18
C LYS A 30 5.56 11.33 -11.67
N ARG A 31 6.67 10.71 -12.05
CA ARG A 31 7.07 10.52 -13.45
C ARG A 31 6.12 9.64 -14.25
N ALA A 32 5.55 8.61 -13.62
CA ALA A 32 4.67 7.65 -14.29
C ALA A 32 3.23 8.15 -14.43
N ILE A 33 2.72 8.89 -13.44
CA ILE A 33 1.30 9.26 -13.32
C ILE A 33 1.11 10.77 -13.33
N VAL A 34 1.72 11.50 -12.40
CA VAL A 34 1.43 12.93 -12.18
C VAL A 34 1.81 13.78 -13.38
N TYR A 35 3.05 13.67 -13.87
CA TYR A 35 3.54 14.49 -14.98
C TYR A 35 2.75 14.27 -16.29
N PRO A 36 2.51 13.02 -16.75
CA PRO A 36 1.70 12.81 -17.94
C PRO A 36 0.22 13.14 -17.75
N SER A 37 -0.32 13.12 -16.52
CA SER A 37 -1.66 13.61 -16.24
C SER A 37 -1.77 15.13 -16.36
N LEU A 38 -0.74 15.87 -15.93
CA LEU A 38 -0.72 17.34 -15.98
C LEU A 38 -0.42 17.89 -17.38
N ARG A 39 0.53 17.28 -18.10
CA ARG A 39 1.00 17.73 -19.42
C ARG A 39 1.14 16.55 -20.39
N PRO A 40 0.04 15.92 -20.81
CA PRO A 40 0.07 14.76 -21.71
C PRO A 40 0.71 15.07 -23.07
N ASP A 41 0.70 16.34 -23.49
CA ASP A 41 1.33 16.83 -24.72
C ASP A 41 2.85 16.62 -24.76
N LEU A 42 3.50 16.56 -23.59
CA LEU A 42 4.95 16.33 -23.48
C LEU A 42 5.34 14.85 -23.63
N PHE A 43 4.38 13.94 -23.77
CA PHE A 43 4.61 12.49 -23.83
C PHE A 43 4.06 11.87 -25.13
N PRO A 44 4.55 12.31 -26.32
CA PRO A 44 4.02 11.85 -27.61
C PRO A 44 4.27 10.36 -27.90
N LEU A 45 5.24 9.74 -27.22
CA LEU A 45 5.54 8.30 -27.31
C LEU A 45 4.67 7.45 -26.36
N GLY A 46 3.84 8.10 -25.55
CA GLY A 46 3.07 7.50 -24.46
C GLY A 46 3.84 7.43 -23.13
N TRP A 47 3.17 6.90 -22.11
CA TRP A 47 3.68 6.75 -20.74
C TRP A 47 3.09 5.48 -20.11
N PRO A 48 3.68 4.96 -19.02
CA PRO A 48 3.18 3.75 -18.38
C PRO A 48 1.80 3.97 -17.75
N ARG A 49 0.89 3.00 -17.92
CA ARG A 49 -0.43 2.98 -17.27
C ARG A 49 -0.59 1.86 -16.24
N GLY A 50 0.27 0.83 -16.29
CA GLY A 50 0.37 -0.19 -15.26
C GLY A 50 1.59 0.06 -14.35
N ILE A 51 1.33 0.25 -13.07
CA ILE A 51 2.34 0.47 -12.02
C ILE A 51 2.24 -0.66 -10.99
N LEU A 52 3.35 -1.33 -10.68
CA LEU A 52 3.42 -2.31 -9.61
C LEU A 52 4.24 -1.74 -8.46
N LEU A 53 3.62 -1.62 -7.29
CA LEU A 53 4.28 -1.34 -6.02
C LEU A 53 4.58 -2.67 -5.34
N PHE A 54 5.85 -2.95 -5.06
CA PHE A 54 6.24 -4.19 -4.38
C PHE A 54 7.23 -3.92 -3.28
N GLY A 55 7.23 -4.79 -2.28
CA GLY A 55 8.10 -4.67 -1.11
C GLY A 55 7.42 -5.20 0.15
N PRO A 56 8.09 -5.17 1.30
CA PRO A 56 7.58 -5.73 2.53
C PRO A 56 6.20 -5.17 2.93
N PRO A 57 5.37 -5.94 3.67
CA PRO A 57 4.12 -5.44 4.23
C PRO A 57 4.37 -4.23 5.15
N GLY A 58 3.34 -3.39 5.33
CA GLY A 58 3.41 -2.25 6.26
C GLY A 58 4.34 -1.09 5.85
N CYS A 59 4.88 -1.09 4.62
CA CYS A 59 5.82 -0.06 4.14
C CYS A 59 5.16 1.07 3.31
N GLY A 60 3.83 1.20 3.33
CA GLY A 60 3.14 2.36 2.74
C GLY A 60 2.75 2.25 1.26
N LYS A 61 2.67 1.04 0.68
CA LYS A 61 2.22 0.83 -0.72
C LYS A 61 0.83 1.43 -0.98
N THR A 62 -0.15 1.10 -0.12
CA THR A 62 -1.53 1.60 -0.22
C THR A 62 -1.61 3.11 -0.02
N LEU A 63 -0.81 3.66 0.90
CA LEU A 63 -0.72 5.12 1.13
C LEU A 63 -0.18 5.85 -0.11
N LEU A 64 0.87 5.33 -0.75
CA LEU A 64 1.41 5.89 -1.98
C LEU A 64 0.38 5.92 -3.11
N ALA A 65 -0.42 4.84 -3.25
CA ALA A 65 -1.47 4.75 -4.27
C ALA A 65 -2.61 5.75 -4.01
N ALA A 66 -3.02 5.92 -2.75
CA ALA A 66 -4.02 6.92 -2.36
C ALA A 66 -3.52 8.35 -2.59
N ALA A 67 -2.27 8.64 -2.19
CA ALA A 67 -1.70 9.98 -2.31
C ALA A 67 -1.60 10.44 -3.77
N VAL A 68 -1.24 9.56 -4.70
CA VAL A 68 -1.20 9.93 -6.12
C VAL A 68 -2.60 10.20 -6.68
N ALA A 69 -3.63 9.50 -6.23
CA ALA A 69 -5.00 9.76 -6.67
C ALA A 69 -5.47 11.17 -6.26
N ASN A 70 -5.16 11.59 -5.03
CA ASN A 70 -5.41 12.96 -4.57
C ASN A 70 -4.64 14.01 -5.38
N GLU A 71 -3.36 13.75 -5.66
CA GLU A 71 -2.50 14.67 -6.41
C GLU A 71 -3.04 14.97 -7.82
N VAL A 72 -3.56 13.96 -8.51
CA VAL A 72 -4.12 14.12 -9.86
C VAL A 72 -5.63 14.31 -9.89
N LYS A 73 -6.28 14.46 -8.72
CA LYS A 73 -7.74 14.58 -8.57
C LYS A 73 -8.50 13.49 -9.34
N ALA A 74 -7.99 12.27 -9.28
CA ALA A 74 -8.57 11.12 -9.97
C ALA A 74 -9.52 10.34 -9.07
N THR A 75 -10.54 9.74 -9.66
CA THR A 75 -11.38 8.74 -8.98
C THR A 75 -10.50 7.57 -8.52
N PHE A 76 -10.47 7.28 -7.23
CA PHE A 76 -9.73 6.14 -6.69
C PHE A 76 -10.65 4.94 -6.53
N ILE A 77 -10.35 3.82 -7.19
CA ILE A 77 -11.12 2.58 -7.09
C ILE A 77 -10.21 1.54 -6.46
N SER A 78 -10.40 1.28 -5.16
CA SER A 78 -9.60 0.30 -4.41
C SER A 78 -10.30 -1.04 -4.39
N VAL A 79 -9.61 -2.10 -4.80
CA VAL A 79 -10.14 -3.46 -4.80
C VAL A 79 -9.09 -4.42 -4.24
N ASP A 80 -9.48 -5.24 -3.27
CA ASP A 80 -8.67 -6.37 -2.84
C ASP A 80 -8.83 -7.52 -3.85
N ALA A 81 -7.71 -8.02 -4.38
CA ALA A 81 -7.70 -9.12 -5.34
C ALA A 81 -8.38 -10.40 -4.80
N ALA A 82 -8.18 -10.73 -3.52
CA ALA A 82 -8.80 -11.91 -2.92
C ALA A 82 -10.33 -11.75 -2.85
N SER A 83 -10.82 -10.54 -2.60
CA SER A 83 -12.25 -10.21 -2.64
C SER A 83 -12.87 -10.33 -4.04
N ILE A 84 -12.12 -10.06 -5.11
CA ILE A 84 -12.57 -10.30 -6.50
C ILE A 84 -12.73 -11.81 -6.76
N MET A 85 -11.81 -12.61 -6.25
CA MET A 85 -11.74 -14.06 -6.48
C MET A 85 -12.76 -14.85 -5.65
N SER A 86 -12.92 -14.50 -4.37
CA SER A 86 -13.70 -15.28 -3.39
C SER A 86 -15.22 -15.09 -3.47
N LYS A 87 -15.70 -13.89 -3.84
CA LYS A 87 -17.11 -13.58 -3.62
C LYS A 87 -18.08 -14.31 -4.55
N TRP A 88 -17.68 -14.78 -5.73
CA TRP A 88 -18.63 -15.33 -6.70
C TRP A 88 -17.96 -16.27 -7.72
N LEU A 89 -17.86 -17.56 -7.38
CA LEU A 89 -17.60 -18.64 -8.33
C LEU A 89 -18.66 -18.57 -9.46
N GLY A 90 -18.32 -17.91 -10.57
CA GLY A 90 -19.19 -17.73 -11.75
C GLY A 90 -19.29 -16.28 -12.28
N GLU A 91 -19.07 -15.25 -11.47
CA GLU A 91 -19.21 -13.83 -11.87
C GLU A 91 -17.95 -12.97 -11.73
N ALA A 92 -16.86 -13.53 -11.19
CA ALA A 92 -15.61 -12.79 -10.99
C ALA A 92 -15.07 -12.12 -12.27
N GLU A 93 -15.22 -12.75 -13.45
CA GLU A 93 -14.87 -12.15 -14.75
C GLU A 93 -15.68 -10.88 -15.05
N LYS A 94 -17.01 -10.92 -14.80
CA LYS A 94 -17.90 -9.77 -14.99
C LYS A 94 -17.53 -8.64 -14.03
N ASN A 95 -17.12 -8.98 -12.80
CA ASN A 95 -16.71 -7.99 -11.81
C ASN A 95 -15.44 -7.27 -12.23
N VAL A 96 -14.42 -7.99 -12.70
CA VAL A 96 -13.22 -7.38 -13.29
C VAL A 96 -13.60 -6.45 -14.44
N ALA A 97 -14.40 -6.93 -15.41
CA ALA A 97 -14.85 -6.10 -16.53
C ALA A 97 -15.60 -4.83 -16.06
N LYS A 98 -16.43 -4.95 -15.02
CA LYS A 98 -17.24 -3.85 -14.47
C LYS A 98 -16.39 -2.83 -13.72
N VAL A 99 -15.39 -3.25 -12.94
CA VAL A 99 -14.42 -2.32 -12.30
C VAL A 99 -13.75 -1.43 -13.35
N PHE A 100 -13.22 -2.05 -14.41
CA PHE A 100 -12.57 -1.31 -15.48
C PHE A 100 -13.55 -0.47 -16.32
N LYS A 101 -14.80 -0.91 -16.48
CA LYS A 101 -15.85 -0.11 -17.11
C LYS A 101 -16.13 1.16 -16.29
N VAL A 102 -16.35 1.03 -14.99
CA VAL A 102 -16.59 2.17 -14.09
C VAL A 102 -15.39 3.12 -14.08
N ALA A 103 -14.16 2.60 -14.05
CA ALA A 103 -12.96 3.41 -14.13
C ALA A 103 -12.93 4.28 -15.39
N ARG A 104 -13.27 3.71 -16.55
CA ARG A 104 -13.37 4.44 -17.83
C ARG A 104 -14.47 5.50 -17.81
N GLU A 105 -15.63 5.20 -17.23
CA GLU A 105 -16.74 6.15 -17.11
C GLU A 105 -16.43 7.31 -16.16
N LYS A 106 -15.59 7.07 -15.14
CA LYS A 106 -15.18 8.05 -14.13
C LYS A 106 -13.78 8.63 -14.35
N ALA A 107 -13.24 8.54 -15.57
CA ALA A 107 -11.89 9.01 -15.87
C ALA A 107 -11.77 10.55 -15.63
N PRO A 108 -10.64 11.06 -15.11
CA PRO A 108 -9.43 10.32 -14.75
C PRO A 108 -9.61 9.43 -13.52
N SER A 109 -9.05 8.22 -13.55
CA SER A 109 -9.21 7.26 -12.46
C SER A 109 -7.96 6.42 -12.21
N ILE A 110 -7.77 6.00 -10.98
CA ILE A 110 -6.76 5.03 -10.55
C ILE A 110 -7.48 3.80 -9.99
N ILE A 111 -7.26 2.64 -10.62
CA ILE A 111 -7.65 1.34 -10.08
C ILE A 111 -6.48 0.86 -9.22
N PHE A 112 -6.66 0.79 -7.91
CA PHE A 112 -5.70 0.17 -6.99
C PHE A 112 -6.14 -1.26 -6.69
N ILE A 113 -5.25 -2.21 -6.93
CA ILE A 113 -5.50 -3.63 -6.68
C ILE A 113 -4.51 -4.08 -5.64
N ASP A 114 -5.01 -4.36 -4.43
CA ASP A 114 -4.16 -4.87 -3.37
C ASP A 114 -3.96 -6.38 -3.49
N GLU A 115 -2.81 -6.85 -3.04
CA GLU A 115 -2.40 -8.26 -3.07
C GLU A 115 -2.61 -8.93 -4.44
N VAL A 116 -2.11 -8.29 -5.51
CA VAL A 116 -2.29 -8.81 -6.89
C VAL A 116 -1.76 -10.22 -7.09
N ASP A 117 -0.87 -10.71 -6.23
CA ASP A 117 -0.42 -12.10 -6.21
C ASP A 117 -1.56 -13.11 -5.95
N SER A 118 -2.64 -12.69 -5.30
CA SER A 118 -3.85 -13.51 -5.11
C SER A 118 -4.57 -13.83 -6.43
N LEU A 119 -4.34 -13.06 -7.50
CA LEU A 119 -4.88 -13.36 -8.85
C LEU A 119 -4.10 -14.45 -9.58
N MET A 120 -2.93 -14.86 -9.07
CA MET A 120 -2.09 -15.85 -9.74
C MET A 120 -2.57 -17.28 -9.53
N GLY A 121 -3.40 -17.53 -8.50
CA GLY A 121 -3.87 -18.87 -8.14
C GLY A 121 -2.74 -19.77 -7.64
N THR A 122 -3.00 -20.64 -6.67
CA THR A 122 -2.03 -21.71 -6.35
C THR A 122 -2.06 -22.74 -7.48
N HIS A 123 -1.00 -22.74 -8.30
CA HIS A 123 -0.78 -23.58 -9.50
C HIS A 123 -0.99 -25.10 -9.37
N ARG A 124 -1.49 -25.64 -8.25
CA ARG A 124 -1.45 -27.08 -7.98
C ARG A 124 -2.80 -27.79 -7.86
N LEU A 125 -3.94 -27.12 -7.64
CA LEU A 125 -5.19 -27.87 -7.36
C LEU A 125 -6.53 -27.31 -7.88
N GLU A 126 -6.62 -26.14 -8.52
CA GLU A 126 -7.94 -25.49 -8.72
C GLU A 126 -8.48 -25.36 -10.15
N VAL A 127 -9.82 -25.44 -10.19
CA VAL A 127 -10.75 -25.51 -11.31
C VAL A 127 -10.69 -24.21 -12.15
N GLY A 128 -10.70 -24.30 -13.49
CA GLY A 128 -10.35 -23.23 -14.44
C GLY A 128 -11.07 -21.86 -14.40
N GLY A 129 -11.82 -21.54 -13.35
CA GLY A 129 -12.37 -20.20 -13.09
C GLY A 129 -11.30 -19.15 -12.81
N GLU A 130 -10.30 -19.44 -11.99
CA GLU A 130 -9.21 -18.50 -11.66
C GLU A 130 -8.46 -18.04 -12.92
N MET A 131 -8.15 -19.00 -13.80
CA MET A 131 -7.48 -18.73 -15.07
C MET A 131 -8.30 -17.77 -15.96
N ARG A 132 -9.63 -17.88 -15.97
CA ARG A 132 -10.47 -16.97 -16.74
C ARG A 132 -10.52 -15.58 -16.14
N VAL A 133 -10.61 -15.45 -14.81
CA VAL A 133 -10.54 -14.15 -14.12
C VAL A 133 -9.22 -13.45 -14.41
N ARG A 134 -8.11 -14.19 -14.29
CA ARG A 134 -6.76 -13.72 -14.64
C ARG A 134 -6.68 -13.25 -16.10
N ASN A 135 -7.17 -14.06 -17.04
CA ASN A 135 -7.18 -13.68 -18.46
C ASN A 135 -8.03 -12.45 -18.73
N GLN A 136 -9.18 -12.34 -18.07
CA GLN A 136 -10.05 -11.17 -18.17
C GLN A 136 -9.37 -9.92 -17.60
N PHE A 137 -8.64 -10.03 -16.49
CA PHE A 137 -7.84 -8.95 -15.94
C PHE A 137 -6.76 -8.47 -16.91
N LEU A 138 -5.98 -9.40 -17.49
CA LEU A 138 -4.95 -9.07 -18.48
C LEU A 138 -5.55 -8.40 -19.73
N LYS A 139 -6.71 -8.87 -20.19
CA LYS A 139 -7.43 -8.27 -21.31
C LYS A 139 -7.87 -6.83 -21.01
N GLU A 140 -8.35 -6.56 -19.80
CA GLU A 140 -8.72 -5.20 -19.39
C GLU A 140 -7.48 -4.29 -19.23
N MET A 141 -6.36 -4.81 -18.73
CA MET A 141 -5.08 -4.10 -18.71
C MET A 141 -4.64 -3.71 -20.12
N ASP A 142 -4.68 -4.65 -21.07
CA ASP A 142 -4.30 -4.40 -22.48
C ASP A 142 -5.21 -3.33 -23.11
N SER A 143 -6.51 -3.33 -22.78
CA SER A 143 -7.48 -2.30 -23.19
C SER A 143 -7.16 -0.90 -22.63
N VAL A 144 -6.68 -0.80 -21.38
CA VAL A 144 -6.25 0.46 -20.76
C VAL A 144 -4.93 0.97 -21.36
N MET A 145 -4.03 0.07 -21.74
CA MET A 145 -2.72 0.41 -22.31
C MET A 145 -2.78 0.79 -23.80
N ASP A 146 -3.92 0.62 -24.47
CA ASP A 146 -4.08 0.97 -25.88
C ASP A 146 -3.83 2.48 -26.10
N LYS A 147 -2.69 2.79 -26.74
CA LYS A 147 -2.25 4.17 -27.04
C LYS A 147 -3.20 4.91 -27.98
N LYS A 148 -4.05 4.19 -28.74
CA LYS A 148 -5.06 4.81 -29.60
C LYS A 148 -6.20 5.41 -28.77
N ARG A 149 -6.35 4.99 -27.51
CA ARG A 149 -7.39 5.46 -26.60
C ARG A 149 -6.82 6.54 -25.66
N LYS A 150 -7.38 7.75 -25.77
CA LYS A 150 -7.13 8.88 -24.85
C LYS A 150 -7.85 8.67 -23.50
N ILE A 151 -7.57 7.57 -22.82
CA ILE A 151 -8.20 7.20 -21.55
C ILE A 151 -7.20 7.45 -20.41
N HIS A 152 -7.52 8.34 -19.47
CA HIS A 152 -6.70 8.59 -18.28
C HIS A 152 -7.05 7.61 -17.15
N VAL A 153 -6.90 6.32 -17.43
CA VAL A 153 -7.07 5.25 -16.44
C VAL A 153 -5.71 4.65 -16.15
N TYR A 154 -5.36 4.57 -14.88
CA TYR A 154 -4.14 3.94 -14.38
C TYR A 154 -4.50 2.72 -13.54
N VAL A 155 -3.65 1.70 -13.58
CA VAL A 155 -3.76 0.54 -12.70
C VAL A 155 -2.52 0.46 -11.85
N ILE A 156 -2.71 0.51 -10.53
CA ILE A 156 -1.67 0.32 -9.53
C ILE A 156 -1.93 -1.01 -8.84
N GLY A 157 -1.04 -1.98 -9.01
CA GLY A 157 -1.05 -3.22 -8.25
C GLY A 157 -0.10 -3.14 -7.06
N SER A 158 -0.45 -3.72 -5.92
CA SER A 158 0.49 -3.97 -4.82
C SER A 158 0.69 -5.45 -4.53
N THR A 159 1.90 -5.82 -4.14
CA THR A 159 2.21 -7.20 -3.70
C THR A 159 3.34 -7.22 -2.68
N ASN A 160 3.26 -8.18 -1.75
CA ASN A 160 4.33 -8.55 -0.83
C ASN A 160 5.13 -9.76 -1.33
N LYS A 161 4.72 -10.38 -2.44
CA LYS A 161 5.30 -11.63 -2.94
C LYS A 161 5.55 -11.54 -4.45
N PRO A 162 6.34 -10.57 -4.92
CA PRO A 162 6.48 -10.33 -6.36
C PRO A 162 7.05 -11.54 -7.14
N TRP A 163 7.73 -12.48 -6.48
CA TRP A 163 8.22 -13.73 -7.06
C TRP A 163 7.12 -14.73 -7.46
N THR A 164 5.88 -14.57 -6.99
CA THR A 164 4.75 -15.41 -7.42
C THR A 164 4.14 -14.93 -8.73
N LEU A 165 4.43 -13.68 -9.14
CA LEU A 165 3.92 -13.11 -10.38
C LEU A 165 4.66 -13.71 -11.57
N ASP A 166 3.89 -14.03 -12.62
CA ASP A 166 4.47 -14.54 -13.86
C ASP A 166 4.71 -13.44 -14.89
N GLU A 167 5.51 -13.76 -15.92
CA GLU A 167 5.96 -12.79 -16.91
C GLU A 167 4.81 -12.10 -17.66
N PRO A 168 3.73 -12.79 -18.10
CA PRO A 168 2.56 -12.14 -18.65
C PRO A 168 2.01 -11.03 -17.76
N PHE A 169 1.90 -11.24 -16.45
CA PHE A 169 1.39 -10.24 -15.50
C PHE A 169 2.39 -9.09 -15.33
N ILE A 170 3.66 -9.42 -15.12
CA ILE A 170 4.76 -8.47 -14.93
C ILE A 170 4.90 -7.51 -16.13
N ARG A 171 4.68 -7.97 -17.37
CA ARG A 171 4.74 -7.15 -18.59
C ARG A 171 3.65 -6.06 -18.66
N ARG A 172 2.48 -6.27 -18.02
CA ARG A 172 1.39 -5.28 -17.98
C ARG A 172 1.69 -4.16 -16.98
N PHE A 173 2.54 -4.43 -15.99
CA PHE A 173 3.06 -3.43 -15.06
C PHE A 173 4.38 -2.87 -15.58
N GLN A 174 4.26 -1.95 -16.54
CA GLN A 174 5.36 -1.28 -17.24
C GLN A 174 6.29 -0.50 -16.30
N LYS A 175 5.77 -0.05 -15.15
CA LYS A 175 6.58 0.57 -14.10
C LYS A 175 6.53 -0.28 -12.83
N ARG A 176 7.69 -0.72 -12.36
CA ARG A 176 7.85 -1.50 -11.12
C ARG A 176 8.61 -0.65 -10.11
N ILE A 177 8.06 -0.45 -8.93
CA ILE A 177 8.57 0.46 -7.90
C ILE A 177 8.73 -0.32 -6.62
N TYR A 178 9.99 -0.44 -6.18
CA TYR A 178 10.30 -1.01 -4.88
C TYR A 178 9.93 -0.02 -3.78
N VAL A 179 9.22 -0.50 -2.76
CA VAL A 179 8.84 0.24 -1.56
C VAL A 179 9.59 -0.39 -0.39
N PRO A 180 10.76 0.16 -0.01
CA PRO A 180 11.61 -0.41 1.03
C PRO A 180 11.04 -0.16 2.45
N PRO A 181 11.56 -0.87 3.47
CA PRO A 181 11.34 -0.49 4.86
C PRO A 181 11.89 0.92 5.17
N PRO A 182 11.38 1.58 6.23
CA PRO A 182 11.88 2.88 6.65
C PRO A 182 13.31 2.80 7.19
N GLY A 183 14.16 3.74 6.78
CA GLY A 183 15.47 3.97 7.37
C GLY A 183 15.38 4.64 8.74
N PHE A 184 16.54 4.88 9.37
CA PHE A 184 16.61 5.45 10.73
C PHE A 184 15.84 6.77 10.87
N ASN A 185 16.07 7.73 9.96
CA ASN A 185 15.42 9.03 10.01
C ASN A 185 13.91 8.93 9.73
N GLU A 186 13.51 8.04 8.82
CA GLU A 186 12.11 7.77 8.54
C GLU A 186 11.41 7.18 9.77
N ARG A 187 12.05 6.24 10.48
CA ARG A 187 11.49 5.68 11.73
C ARG A 187 11.28 6.75 12.80
N ILE A 188 12.22 7.68 12.97
CA ILE A 188 12.02 8.84 13.87
C ILE A 188 10.77 9.63 13.46
N GLY A 189 10.61 9.91 12.16
CA GLY A 189 9.45 10.61 11.63
C GLY A 189 8.14 9.86 11.85
N ILE A 190 8.14 8.53 11.69
CA ILE A 190 6.98 7.67 11.91
C ILE A 190 6.62 7.62 13.41
N PHE A 191 7.59 7.46 14.31
CA PHE A 191 7.34 7.57 15.75
C PHE A 191 6.76 8.93 16.12
N LYS A 192 7.32 10.02 15.58
CA LYS A 192 6.79 11.37 15.80
C LYS A 192 5.35 11.51 15.30
N LEU A 193 5.03 10.90 14.16
CA LEU A 193 3.68 10.92 13.59
C LEU A 193 2.68 10.19 14.51
N TYR A 194 3.00 8.97 14.95
CA TYR A 194 2.07 8.17 15.75
C TYR A 194 2.01 8.56 17.22
N THR A 195 3.03 9.23 17.74
CA THR A 195 3.04 9.72 19.12
C THR A 195 2.54 11.17 19.27
N LYS A 196 2.17 11.85 18.16
CA LYS A 196 1.78 13.28 18.18
C LYS A 196 0.61 13.59 19.14
N ASP A 197 -0.32 12.66 19.30
CA ASP A 197 -1.52 12.78 20.13
C ASP A 197 -1.39 12.04 21.46
N LEU A 198 -0.21 11.45 21.75
CA LEU A 198 0.06 10.73 22.98
C LEU A 198 0.71 11.64 24.03
N TRP A 199 0.32 11.46 25.29
CA TRP A 199 0.90 12.25 26.39
C TRP A 199 2.24 11.67 26.85
N LEU A 200 3.31 12.03 26.14
CA LEU A 200 4.66 11.54 26.43
C LEU A 200 5.30 12.26 27.63
N SER A 201 6.09 11.50 28.38
CA SER A 201 7.04 12.00 29.37
C SER A 201 8.33 12.50 28.71
N SER A 202 9.09 13.35 29.40
CA SER A 202 10.30 13.99 28.87
C SER A 202 11.47 13.03 28.65
N ASP A 203 11.39 11.82 29.21
CA ASP A 203 12.41 10.76 29.06
C ASP A 203 12.25 9.96 27.75
N VAL A 204 11.17 10.14 27.00
CA VAL A 204 10.95 9.41 25.73
C VAL A 204 11.87 9.94 24.63
N ASP A 205 12.86 9.13 24.24
CA ASP A 205 13.78 9.43 23.14
C ASP A 205 13.38 8.70 21.85
N LEU A 206 12.79 9.43 20.90
CA LEU A 206 12.38 8.89 19.61
C LEU A 206 13.56 8.43 18.73
N LYS A 207 14.77 8.99 18.94
CA LYS A 207 15.97 8.51 18.24
C LYS A 207 16.38 7.16 18.76
N GLU A 208 16.30 6.95 20.06
CA GLU A 208 16.60 5.65 20.66
C GLU A 208 15.58 4.59 20.25
N LEU A 209 14.29 4.92 20.25
CA LEU A 209 13.26 4.04 19.68
C LEU A 209 13.56 3.67 18.22
N ALA A 210 14.01 4.63 17.40
CA ALA A 210 14.38 4.36 16.02
C ALA A 210 15.62 3.46 15.88
N ARG A 211 16.56 3.47 16.84
CA ARG A 211 17.69 2.52 16.88
C ARG A 211 17.23 1.11 17.23
N LEU A 212 16.39 1.00 18.26
CA LEU A 212 15.89 -0.30 18.76
C LEU A 212 14.93 -1.00 17.80
N THR A 213 14.40 -0.29 16.80
CA THR A 213 13.43 -0.80 15.83
C THR A 213 13.99 -0.92 14.42
N GLU A 214 15.27 -1.22 14.28
CA GLU A 214 15.83 -1.62 13.00
C GLU A 214 15.08 -2.84 12.42
N GLY A 215 14.76 -2.81 11.13
CA GLY A 215 13.96 -3.83 10.45
C GLY A 215 12.44 -3.71 10.67
N PHE A 216 11.96 -2.73 11.44
CA PHE A 216 10.52 -2.51 11.62
C PHE A 216 9.93 -1.77 10.41
N SER A 217 8.74 -2.20 9.99
CA SER A 217 7.89 -1.48 9.04
C SER A 217 7.17 -0.30 9.71
N GLY A 218 6.48 0.52 8.91
CA GLY A 218 5.61 1.57 9.45
C GLY A 218 4.48 0.99 10.31
N SER A 219 3.91 -0.15 9.89
CA SER A 219 2.88 -0.87 10.66
C SER A 219 3.42 -1.42 11.98
N ASP A 220 4.65 -1.95 12.02
CA ASP A 220 5.23 -2.42 13.29
C ASP A 220 5.40 -1.28 14.29
N ILE A 221 5.82 -0.10 13.81
CA ILE A 221 5.96 1.09 14.67
C ILE A 221 4.60 1.59 15.16
N PHE A 222 3.58 1.56 14.29
CA PHE A 222 2.20 1.85 14.70
C PHE A 222 1.74 0.89 15.80
N ASP A 223 1.95 -0.41 15.63
CA ASP A 223 1.55 -1.43 16.61
C ASP A 223 2.27 -1.25 17.95
N VAL A 224 3.54 -0.86 17.94
CA VAL A 224 4.29 -0.50 19.17
C VAL A 224 3.60 0.68 19.87
N CYS A 225 3.34 1.78 19.15
CA CYS A 225 2.72 2.97 19.72
C CYS A 225 1.31 2.67 20.28
N GLN A 226 0.52 1.89 19.53
CA GLN A 226 -0.81 1.47 19.96
C GLN A 226 -0.75 0.55 21.18
N SER A 227 0.21 -0.37 21.25
CA SER A 227 0.37 -1.25 22.42
C SER A 227 0.72 -0.48 23.68
N VAL A 228 1.60 0.52 23.55
CA VAL A 228 1.96 1.42 24.66
C VAL A 228 0.76 2.24 25.10
N GLN A 229 0.00 2.80 24.15
CA GLN A 229 -1.23 3.53 24.45
C GLN A 229 -2.23 2.65 25.19
N LEU A 230 -2.48 1.43 24.71
CA LEU A 230 -3.41 0.50 25.32
C LEU A 230 -2.98 0.15 26.73
N LYS A 231 -1.71 -0.22 26.94
CA LYS A 231 -1.16 -0.53 28.25
C LYS A 231 -1.40 0.60 29.26
N VAL A 232 -0.97 1.82 28.94
CA VAL A 232 -1.06 2.97 29.85
C VAL A 232 -2.52 3.39 30.08
N SER A 233 -3.37 3.26 29.06
CA SER A 233 -4.81 3.54 29.21
C SER A 233 -5.48 2.50 30.11
N SER A 234 -5.18 1.21 29.94
CA SER A 234 -5.75 0.13 30.75
C SER A 234 -5.46 0.29 32.23
N GLU A 235 -4.27 0.76 32.62
CA GLU A 235 -3.94 1.05 34.02
C GLU A 235 -4.92 2.04 34.67
N LEU A 236 -5.42 3.02 33.92
CA LEU A 236 -6.45 3.94 34.41
C LEU A 236 -7.77 3.21 34.66
N PHE A 237 -8.21 2.40 33.70
CA PHE A 237 -9.45 1.62 33.82
C PHE A 237 -9.39 0.63 34.99
N GLU A 238 -8.27 -0.06 35.15
CA GLU A 238 -8.03 -1.03 36.23
C GLU A 238 -7.95 -0.36 37.62
N SER A 239 -7.55 0.92 37.67
CA SER A 239 -7.54 1.69 38.92
C SER A 239 -8.94 2.08 39.43
N GLY A 240 -9.99 1.91 38.61
CA GLY A 240 -11.37 2.29 38.94
C GLY A 240 -11.65 3.81 38.90
N LYS A 241 -10.67 4.63 38.52
CA LYS A 241 -10.78 6.10 38.44
C LYS A 241 -11.28 6.54 37.06
N LEU A 242 -12.58 6.34 36.83
CA LEU A 242 -13.26 6.63 35.55
C LEU A 242 -14.10 7.91 35.57
N ASP A 243 -13.90 8.79 36.55
CA ASP A 243 -14.50 10.12 36.45
C ASP A 243 -13.93 10.86 35.23
N GLY A 244 -14.74 11.73 34.60
CA GLY A 244 -14.34 12.45 33.39
C GLY A 244 -13.18 13.43 33.58
N SER A 245 -12.69 13.59 34.81
CA SER A 245 -11.51 14.37 35.17
C SER A 245 -10.21 13.55 35.24
N SER A 246 -10.31 12.22 35.28
CA SER A 246 -9.15 11.34 35.36
C SER A 246 -8.51 11.14 33.99
N ALA A 247 -7.19 11.25 33.92
CA ALA A 247 -6.41 11.05 32.71
C ALA A 247 -5.37 9.94 32.94
N PRO A 248 -5.00 9.18 31.89
CA PRO A 248 -3.88 8.25 31.98
C PRO A 248 -2.61 8.99 32.40
N ARG A 249 -1.70 8.31 33.10
CA ARG A 249 -0.36 8.87 33.36
C ARG A 249 0.38 9.12 32.05
N LYS A 250 1.44 9.92 32.11
CA LYS A 250 2.34 10.06 30.96
C LYS A 250 2.94 8.71 30.55
N ILE A 251 3.06 8.51 29.24
CA ILE A 251 3.79 7.41 28.64
C ILE A 251 5.29 7.67 28.80
N THR A 252 6.02 6.70 29.35
CA THR A 252 7.46 6.78 29.63
C THR A 252 8.28 5.96 28.65
N MET A 253 9.60 6.16 28.61
CA MET A 253 10.49 5.33 27.79
C MET A 253 10.41 3.84 28.19
N ARG A 254 10.24 3.57 29.49
CA ARG A 254 10.07 2.21 30.02
C ARG A 254 8.87 1.49 29.40
N ASP A 255 7.77 2.18 29.14
CA ASP A 255 6.59 1.56 28.53
C ASP A 255 6.88 1.05 27.12
N PHE A 256 7.64 1.83 26.34
CA PHE A 256 8.10 1.40 25.03
C PHE A 256 9.06 0.21 25.12
N LEU A 257 10.03 0.25 26.02
CA LEU A 257 11.00 -0.84 26.20
C LEU A 257 10.31 -2.17 26.54
N GLU A 258 9.35 -2.16 27.48
CA GLU A 258 8.59 -3.36 27.85
C GLU A 258 7.75 -3.92 26.68
N VAL A 259 7.19 -3.05 25.84
CA VAL A 259 6.49 -3.47 24.61
C VAL A 259 7.45 -4.03 23.57
N LEU A 260 8.67 -3.49 23.47
CA LEU A 260 9.68 -3.92 22.51
C LEU A 260 10.34 -5.26 22.89
N GLU A 261 10.45 -5.60 24.18
CA GLU A 261 11.08 -6.84 24.66
C GLU A 261 10.52 -8.10 23.99
N ASN A 262 9.22 -8.11 23.69
CA ASN A 262 8.52 -9.26 23.11
C ASN A 262 8.21 -9.11 21.61
N ARG A 263 8.70 -8.04 20.97
CA ARG A 263 8.46 -7.77 19.54
C ARG A 263 9.71 -8.02 18.72
N LYS A 264 9.54 -8.76 17.63
CA LYS A 264 10.58 -8.98 16.63
C LYS A 264 10.29 -8.15 15.37
N PRO A 265 11.31 -7.70 14.64
CA PRO A 265 11.12 -7.09 13.32
C PRO A 265 10.32 -8.01 12.40
N SER A 266 9.34 -7.47 11.67
CA SER A 266 8.58 -8.24 10.69
C SER A 266 9.36 -8.48 9.38
N ILE A 267 10.45 -7.73 9.18
CA ILE A 267 11.24 -7.74 7.94
C ILE A 267 12.65 -8.25 8.26
N SER A 268 13.05 -9.33 7.59
CA SER A 268 14.38 -9.92 7.70
C SER A 268 15.29 -9.51 6.54
N ASP A 269 16.61 -9.50 6.75
CA ASP A 269 17.61 -9.22 5.71
C ASP A 269 17.46 -10.16 4.50
N ALA A 270 17.20 -11.44 4.75
CA ALA A 270 16.94 -12.42 3.70
C ALA A 270 15.72 -12.04 2.83
N SER A 271 14.69 -11.44 3.44
CA SER A 271 13.52 -10.94 2.70
C SER A 271 13.90 -9.73 1.83
N LEU A 272 14.71 -8.81 2.36
CA LEU A 272 15.20 -7.64 1.62
C LEU A 272 16.03 -8.04 0.40
N GLU A 273 16.96 -8.98 0.57
CA GLU A 273 17.73 -9.53 -0.54
C GLU A 273 16.84 -10.14 -1.63
N ALA A 274 15.75 -10.83 -1.25
CA ALA A 274 14.83 -11.42 -2.20
C ALA A 274 14.13 -10.35 -3.04
N TYR A 275 13.71 -9.23 -2.44
CA TYR A 275 13.15 -8.10 -3.17
C TYR A 275 14.16 -7.43 -4.10
N GLU A 276 15.41 -7.25 -3.66
CA GLU A 276 16.47 -6.67 -4.50
C GLU A 276 16.81 -7.58 -5.68
N LYS A 277 16.97 -8.89 -5.44
CA LYS A 277 17.20 -9.89 -6.50
C LYS A 277 16.06 -9.88 -7.52
N TRP A 278 14.81 -9.86 -7.06
CA TRP A 278 13.65 -9.77 -7.93
C TRP A 278 13.65 -8.44 -8.71
N PHE A 279 13.88 -7.32 -8.04
CA PHE A 279 13.88 -6.01 -8.70
C PHE A 279 14.94 -5.95 -9.78
N ASN A 280 16.18 -6.38 -9.51
CA ASN A 280 17.27 -6.38 -10.48
C ASN A 280 16.97 -7.28 -11.69
N ARG A 281 16.37 -8.46 -11.47
CA ARG A 281 15.95 -9.37 -12.55
C ARG A 281 14.92 -8.73 -13.47
N PHE A 282 13.96 -8.01 -12.90
CA PHE A 282 12.83 -7.41 -13.63
C PHE A 282 12.97 -5.89 -13.80
N LYS A 283 14.17 -5.31 -13.66
CA LYS A 283 14.40 -3.87 -13.88
C LYS A 283 14.48 -3.51 -15.36
N ALA A 284 14.94 -4.46 -16.18
CA ALA A 284 15.24 -4.30 -17.61
C ALA A 284 14.10 -4.68 -18.56
N LEU A 285 12.99 -5.21 -18.02
CA LEU A 285 11.77 -5.57 -18.77
C LEU A 285 10.75 -4.44 -18.79
#